data_AF-A0A1Y5NEK1-F1
#
_entry.id   AF-A0A1Y5NEK1-F1
#
_cell.length_a   1.000
_cell.length_b   1.000
_cell.length_c   1.000
_cell.angle_alpha   90.00
_cell.angle_beta   90.00
_cell.angle_gamma   90.00
#
_symmetry.space_group_name_H-M   'P 1'
#
loop_
_entity.id
_entity.type
_entity.pdbx_description
1 polymer ?
#
loop_
_entity_poly.entity_id
_entity_poly.type
_entity_poly.pdbx_seq_one_letter_code
_entity_poly.pdbx_strand_id
1 'polypeptide(L)'
;MKKIIFLILASNLAFGFDIDDYDRGIEALNAGDYASAYEIFYDGCEQKDVLSCEALGDMFVNEEINEQMDSDLKKHSNIELGVSYYMKSCDLGYQNACDDVMSLRDDLNISLPAGVYENAKARYDEIRQEDEKEEALSEQNATLQK
;
A
#
# COMPACT_ATOMS: atom_id res chain seq x y z
N MET A 1 -11.39 -53.66 1.55
CA MET A 1 -11.17 -53.24 0.16
C MET A 1 -11.61 -51.79 0.04
N LYS A 2 -10.70 -50.92 -0.44
CA LYS A 2 -10.85 -49.59 -1.07
C LYS A 2 -12.29 -49.05 -1.08
N LYS A 3 -12.57 -47.82 -0.62
CA LYS A 3 -12.06 -46.58 -1.19
C LYS A 3 -11.87 -45.50 -0.13
N ILE A 4 -10.63 -45.05 -0.06
CA ILE A 4 -10.22 -43.76 0.48
C ILE A 4 -10.95 -42.68 -0.33
N ILE A 5 -11.85 -41.94 0.29
CA ILE A 5 -12.25 -40.63 -0.22
C ILE A 5 -11.51 -39.63 0.66
N PHE A 6 -10.29 -39.30 0.25
CA PHE A 6 -9.65 -38.06 0.69
C PHE A 6 -10.58 -36.94 0.22
N LEU A 7 -11.45 -36.47 1.12
CA LEU A 7 -11.94 -35.11 1.04
C LEU A 7 -10.69 -34.26 1.25
N ILE A 8 -10.04 -33.94 0.14
CA ILE A 8 -9.00 -32.93 0.06
C ILE A 8 -9.69 -31.67 0.57
N LEU A 9 -9.48 -31.41 1.86
CA LEU A 9 -9.54 -30.09 2.44
C LEU A 9 -8.75 -29.25 1.45
N ALA A 10 -9.45 -28.46 0.63
CA ALA A 10 -8.82 -27.39 -0.11
C ALA A 10 -8.25 -26.48 0.97
N SER A 11 -7.00 -26.79 1.36
CA SER A 11 -6.14 -25.85 2.03
C SER A 11 -6.03 -24.71 1.03
N ASN A 12 -6.93 -23.75 1.17
CA ASN A 12 -6.64 -22.37 0.89
C ASN A 12 -5.46 -22.02 1.81
N LEU A 13 -4.27 -22.54 1.47
CA LEU A 13 -3.03 -21.88 1.79
C LEU A 13 -3.11 -20.64 0.91
N ALA A 14 -3.77 -19.61 1.45
CA ALA A 14 -3.40 -18.26 1.10
C ALA A 14 -1.92 -18.21 1.47
N PHE A 15 -1.05 -18.47 0.50
CA PHE A 15 0.33 -18.04 0.56
C PHE A 15 0.21 -16.53 0.66
N GLY A 16 0.31 -16.02 1.88
CA GLY A 16 0.19 -14.59 2.11
C GLY A 16 1.34 -13.92 1.40
N PHE A 17 1.05 -12.77 0.81
CA PHE A 17 2.08 -11.86 0.33
C PHE A 17 3.13 -11.66 1.42
N ASP A 18 4.40 -11.82 1.08
CA ASP A 18 5.51 -11.65 1.99
C ASP A 18 6.56 -10.69 1.41
N ILE A 19 7.66 -10.51 2.14
CA ILE A 19 8.73 -9.59 1.76
C ILE A 19 9.43 -10.02 0.46
N ASP A 20 9.49 -11.31 0.17
CA ASP A 20 10.15 -11.82 -1.04
C ASP A 20 9.31 -11.44 -2.29
N ASP A 21 7.98 -11.43 -2.16
CA ASP A 21 7.10 -10.97 -3.22
C ASP A 21 7.22 -9.45 -3.45
N TYR A 22 7.29 -8.64 -2.39
CA TYR A 22 7.53 -7.20 -2.52
C TYR A 22 8.86 -6.90 -3.22
N ASP A 23 9.95 -7.55 -2.80
CA ASP A 23 11.27 -7.39 -3.39
C ASP A 23 11.27 -7.75 -4.89
N ARG A 24 10.54 -8.79 -5.29
CA ARG A 24 10.36 -9.14 -6.72
C ARG A 24 9.63 -8.06 -7.50
N GLY A 25 8.64 -7.39 -6.90
CA GLY A 25 7.97 -6.23 -7.51
C GLY A 25 8.96 -5.10 -7.77
N ILE A 26 9.82 -4.79 -6.79
CA ILE A 26 10.86 -3.77 -6.90
C ILE A 26 11.91 -4.15 -7.96
N GLU A 27 12.31 -5.42 -8.04
CA GLU A 27 13.21 -5.90 -9.09
C GLU A 27 12.61 -5.71 -10.49
N ALA A 28 11.33 -6.06 -10.68
CA ALA A 28 10.62 -5.86 -11.94
C ALA A 28 10.52 -4.36 -12.30
N LEU A 29 10.19 -3.52 -11.33
CA LEU A 29 10.11 -2.07 -11.50
C LEU A 29 11.45 -1.48 -11.96
N ASN A 30 12.54 -1.83 -11.27
CA ASN A 30 13.90 -1.39 -11.60
C ASN A 30 14.39 -1.89 -12.97
N ALA A 31 13.87 -3.03 -13.43
CA ALA A 31 14.14 -3.57 -14.77
C ALA A 31 13.30 -2.90 -15.88
N GLY A 32 12.36 -2.01 -15.53
CA GLY A 32 11.40 -1.40 -16.45
C GLY A 32 10.28 -2.36 -16.90
N ASP A 33 10.09 -3.49 -16.20
CA ASP A 33 8.99 -4.41 -16.44
C ASP A 33 7.76 -3.97 -15.61
N TYR A 34 7.18 -2.84 -16.00
CA TYR A 34 6.07 -2.21 -15.28
C TYR A 34 4.82 -3.10 -15.21
N ALA A 35 4.59 -3.96 -16.22
CA ALA A 35 3.48 -4.91 -16.21
C ALA A 35 3.61 -5.91 -15.07
N SER A 36 4.79 -6.54 -14.92
CA SER A 36 5.03 -7.48 -13.83
C SER A 36 5.03 -6.79 -12.46
N ALA A 37 5.63 -5.60 -12.36
CA ALA A 37 5.63 -4.83 -11.12
C ALA A 37 4.22 -4.46 -10.67
N TYR A 38 3.38 -3.97 -11.58
CA TYR A 38 1.99 -3.63 -11.31
C TYR A 38 1.21 -4.82 -10.76
N GLU A 39 1.28 -5.98 -11.41
CA GLU A 39 0.54 -7.19 -10.96
C GLU A 39 0.96 -7.61 -9.54
N ILE A 40 2.27 -7.60 -9.26
CA ILE A 40 2.80 -7.97 -7.94
C ILE A 40 2.32 -6.99 -6.87
N PHE A 41 2.49 -5.68 -7.10
CA PHE A 41 2.08 -4.69 -6.12
C PHE A 41 0.54 -4.60 -5.99
N TYR A 42 -0.21 -4.87 -7.05
CA TYR A 42 -1.67 -4.97 -7.00
C TYR A 42 -2.10 -6.11 -6.07
N ASP A 43 -1.56 -7.31 -6.27
CA ASP A 43 -1.83 -8.46 -5.41
C ASP A 43 -1.40 -8.22 -3.96
N GLY A 44 -0.26 -7.57 -3.72
CA GLY A 44 0.20 -7.18 -2.39
C GLY A 44 -0.74 -6.18 -1.73
N CYS A 45 -1.14 -5.13 -2.47
CA CYS A 45 -2.04 -4.10 -1.95
C CYS A 45 -3.46 -4.65 -1.67
N GLU A 46 -3.96 -5.58 -2.48
CA GLU A 46 -5.21 -6.30 -2.18
C GLU A 46 -5.11 -7.19 -0.93
N GLN A 47 -3.90 -7.64 -0.61
CA GLN A 47 -3.57 -8.33 0.64
C GLN A 47 -3.22 -7.37 1.80
N LYS A 48 -3.43 -6.07 1.61
CA LYS A 48 -3.17 -5.00 2.60
C LYS A 48 -1.70 -4.81 2.95
N ASP A 49 -0.78 -5.18 2.05
CA ASP A 49 0.61 -4.77 2.18
C ASP A 49 0.73 -3.27 1.89
N VAL A 50 1.20 -2.52 2.88
CA VAL A 50 1.22 -1.06 2.83
C VAL A 50 2.23 -0.53 1.83
N LEU A 51 3.37 -1.20 1.69
CA LEU A 51 4.44 -0.79 0.77
C LEU A 51 4.03 -1.05 -0.68
N SER A 52 3.32 -2.14 -0.96
CA SER A 52 2.77 -2.42 -2.28
C SER A 52 1.70 -1.40 -2.69
N CYS A 53 0.85 -0.99 -1.75
CA CYS A 53 -0.11 0.09 -2.03
C CYS A 53 0.60 1.43 -2.32
N GLU A 54 1.65 1.77 -1.58
CA GLU A 54 2.42 3.00 -1.82
C GLU A 54 3.18 2.93 -3.17
N ALA A 55 3.82 1.79 -3.49
CA ALA A 55 4.48 1.57 -4.76
C ALA A 55 3.53 1.72 -5.97
N LEU A 56 2.28 1.26 -5.88
CA LEU A 56 1.28 1.54 -6.92
C LEU A 56 0.97 3.03 -7.04
N GLY A 57 0.89 3.73 -5.90
CA GLY A 57 0.76 5.18 -5.86
C GLY A 57 1.84 5.86 -6.70
N ASP A 58 3.10 5.49 -6.46
CA ASP A 58 4.26 5.97 -7.22
C ASP A 58 4.17 5.65 -8.71
N MET A 59 3.89 4.38 -9.06
CA MET A 59 3.82 3.96 -10.45
C MET A 59 2.74 4.72 -11.25
N PHE A 60 1.58 4.97 -10.62
CA PHE A 60 0.54 5.78 -11.24
C PHE A 60 0.99 7.24 -11.40
N VAL A 61 1.54 7.87 -10.34
CA VAL A 61 2.01 9.26 -10.40
C VAL A 61 3.12 9.46 -11.44
N ASN A 62 3.99 8.47 -11.60
CA ASN A 62 5.07 8.47 -12.58
C ASN A 62 4.60 8.12 -14.02
N GLU A 63 3.30 7.88 -14.22
CA GLU A 63 2.70 7.47 -15.50
C GLU A 63 3.30 6.18 -16.09
N GLU A 64 3.74 5.26 -15.23
CA GLU A 64 4.32 3.96 -15.62
C GLU A 64 3.23 2.92 -15.93
N ILE A 65 2.00 3.19 -15.50
CA ILE A 65 0.80 2.38 -15.76
C ILE A 65 0.04 2.94 -16.97
N ASN A 66 -0.50 2.06 -17.80
CA ASN A 66 -1.33 2.41 -18.96
C ASN A 66 -2.68 1.68 -18.96
N GLU A 67 -3.59 2.09 -19.84
CA GLU A 67 -4.95 1.54 -19.94
C GLU A 67 -5.03 0.03 -20.25
N GLN A 68 -3.96 -0.58 -20.77
CA GLN A 68 -3.91 -2.03 -20.99
C GLN A 68 -3.63 -2.79 -19.69
N MET A 69 -2.86 -2.17 -18.78
CA MET A 69 -2.55 -2.72 -17.45
C MET A 69 -3.71 -2.47 -16.49
N ASP A 70 -4.21 -1.23 -16.42
CA ASP A 70 -5.34 -0.86 -15.57
C ASP A 70 -6.44 -0.16 -16.37
N SER A 71 -7.61 -0.81 -16.47
CA SER A 71 -8.73 -0.26 -17.24
C SER A 71 -9.42 0.93 -16.58
N ASP A 72 -9.16 1.19 -15.29
CA ASP A 72 -9.73 2.34 -14.58
C ASP A 72 -9.16 3.66 -15.07
N LEU A 73 -8.00 3.64 -15.75
CA LEU A 73 -7.45 4.80 -16.47
C LEU A 73 -8.37 5.31 -17.59
N LYS A 74 -9.38 4.55 -18.00
CA LYS A 74 -10.43 5.02 -18.94
C LYS A 74 -11.39 6.02 -18.31
N LYS A 75 -11.41 6.11 -16.97
CA LYS A 75 -12.35 6.92 -16.19
C LYS A 75 -11.64 7.87 -15.24
N HIS A 76 -10.42 7.55 -14.85
CA HIS A 76 -9.63 8.27 -13.87
C HIS A 76 -8.27 8.62 -14.46
N SER A 77 -7.71 9.74 -14.04
CA SER A 77 -6.32 10.08 -14.35
C SER A 77 -5.36 9.23 -13.53
N ASN A 78 -4.11 9.12 -14.01
CA ASN A 78 -2.98 8.56 -13.28
C ASN A 78 -2.87 9.17 -11.86
N ILE A 79 -2.93 10.49 -11.76
CA ILE A 79 -2.86 11.19 -10.46
C ILE A 79 -4.01 10.81 -9.52
N GLU A 80 -5.25 10.70 -10.01
CA GLU A 80 -6.39 10.30 -9.17
C GLU A 80 -6.23 8.88 -8.62
N LEU A 81 -5.74 7.95 -9.45
CA LEU A 81 -5.48 6.57 -9.02
C LEU A 81 -4.29 6.50 -8.06
N GLY A 82 -3.20 7.23 -8.34
CA GLY A 82 -2.04 7.29 -7.48
C GLY A 82 -2.37 7.79 -6.07
N VAL A 83 -3.13 8.90 -6.00
CA VAL A 83 -3.66 9.43 -4.73
C VAL A 83 -4.55 8.41 -4.01
N SER A 84 -5.37 7.67 -4.74
CA SER A 84 -6.22 6.62 -4.14
C SER A 84 -5.39 5.49 -3.52
N TYR A 85 -4.30 5.09 -4.16
CA TYR A 85 -3.40 4.05 -3.65
C TYR A 85 -2.57 4.53 -2.45
N TYR A 86 -2.03 5.76 -2.49
CA TYR A 86 -1.40 6.36 -1.32
C TYR A 86 -2.37 6.45 -0.13
N MET A 87 -3.61 6.91 -0.36
CA MET A 87 -4.63 6.95 0.71
C MET A 87 -4.93 5.57 1.28
N LYS A 88 -4.97 4.52 0.44
CA LYS A 88 -5.16 3.14 0.91
C LYS A 88 -4.00 2.70 1.82
N SER A 89 -2.75 3.00 1.45
CA SER A 89 -1.56 2.73 2.28
C SER A 89 -1.58 3.53 3.59
N CYS A 90 -1.92 4.82 3.52
CA CYS A 90 -2.10 5.72 4.66
C CYS A 90 -3.15 5.20 5.65
N ASP A 91 -4.32 4.79 5.15
CA ASP A 91 -5.42 4.26 5.97
C ASP A 91 -5.00 2.96 6.69
N LEU A 92 -4.16 2.14 6.03
CA LEU A 92 -3.57 0.94 6.61
C LEU A 92 -2.48 1.21 7.66
N GLY A 93 -2.09 2.48 7.86
CA GLY A 93 -1.17 2.91 8.93
C GLY A 93 0.24 3.25 8.46
N TYR A 94 0.50 3.31 7.15
CA TYR A 94 1.82 3.73 6.67
C TYR A 94 1.90 5.25 6.59
N GLN A 95 2.57 5.84 7.59
CA GLN A 95 2.65 7.29 7.76
C GLN A 95 3.25 8.01 6.54
N ASN A 96 4.25 7.43 5.88
CA ASN A 96 4.89 8.03 4.71
C ASN A 96 3.89 8.21 3.56
N ALA A 97 3.02 7.23 3.29
CA ALA A 97 2.00 7.38 2.25
C ALA A 97 0.99 8.50 2.54
N CYS A 98 0.74 8.82 3.81
CA CYS A 98 -0.05 10.01 4.16
C CYS A 98 0.70 11.29 3.78
N ASP A 99 2.02 11.31 3.98
CA ASP A 99 2.89 12.43 3.59
C ASP A 99 2.98 12.57 2.06
N ASP A 100 3.01 11.47 1.31
CA ASP A 100 3.03 11.48 -0.15
C ASP A 100 1.78 12.16 -0.72
N VAL A 101 0.58 11.92 -0.15
CA VAL A 101 -0.66 12.63 -0.55
C VAL A 101 -0.53 14.13 -0.32
N MET A 102 0.03 14.54 0.81
CA MET A 102 0.18 15.95 1.17
C MET A 102 1.21 16.64 0.27
N SER A 103 2.36 16.00 0.06
CA SER A 103 3.46 16.47 -0.78
C SER A 103 3.06 16.54 -2.25
N LEU A 104 2.35 15.54 -2.77
CA LEU A 104 1.89 15.52 -4.17
C LEU A 104 1.01 16.73 -4.50
N ARG A 105 0.13 17.12 -3.58
CA ARG A 105 -0.70 18.32 -3.75
C ARG A 105 0.16 19.58 -3.86
N ASP A 106 1.14 19.70 -2.97
CA ASP A 106 1.95 20.90 -2.83
C ASP A 106 2.96 21.04 -3.98
N ASP A 107 3.57 19.93 -4.41
CA ASP A 107 4.59 19.89 -5.47
C ASP A 107 4.00 20.03 -6.87
N LEU A 108 2.90 19.34 -7.15
CA LEU A 108 2.27 19.38 -8.47
C LEU A 108 1.25 20.52 -8.61
N ASN A 109 0.95 21.25 -7.52
CA ASN A 109 -0.09 22.27 -7.46
C ASN A 109 -1.43 21.78 -8.04
N ILE A 110 -1.78 20.54 -7.70
CA ILE A 110 -2.98 19.85 -8.18
C ILE A 110 -4.14 20.04 -7.20
N SER A 111 -5.37 20.02 -7.73
CA SER A 111 -6.56 19.93 -6.89
C SER A 111 -6.84 18.46 -6.59
N LEU A 112 -6.70 18.08 -5.33
CA LEU A 112 -7.18 16.78 -4.86
C LEU A 112 -8.72 16.77 -4.75
N PRO A 113 -9.37 15.59 -4.78
CA PRO A 113 -10.76 15.47 -4.41
C PRO A 113 -11.02 16.04 -3.00
N ALA A 114 -12.22 16.56 -2.78
CA ALA A 114 -12.56 17.25 -1.54
C ALA A 114 -12.36 16.35 -0.31
N GLY A 115 -11.64 16.85 0.69
CA GLY A 115 -11.39 16.16 1.95
C GLY A 115 -10.20 15.19 1.94
N VAL A 116 -9.63 14.85 0.77
CA VAL A 116 -8.52 13.89 0.70
C VAL A 116 -7.31 14.39 1.48
N TYR A 117 -6.93 15.66 1.30
CA TYR A 117 -5.81 16.24 2.02
C TYR A 117 -6.06 16.28 3.54
N GLU A 118 -7.23 16.75 3.94
CA GLU A 118 -7.58 16.86 5.36
C GLU A 118 -7.61 15.48 6.02
N ASN A 119 -8.08 14.45 5.30
CA ASN A 119 -8.09 13.07 5.77
C ASN A 119 -6.66 12.51 5.91
N ALA A 120 -5.81 12.68 4.89
CA ALA A 120 -4.40 12.25 4.94
C ALA A 120 -3.68 12.88 6.14
N LYS A 121 -3.86 14.20 6.33
CA LYS A 121 -3.27 14.93 7.46
C LYS A 121 -3.79 14.42 8.81
N ALA A 122 -5.10 14.22 8.94
CA ALA A 122 -5.69 13.72 10.17
C ALA A 122 -5.13 12.33 10.50
N ARG A 123 -5.04 11.44 9.51
CA ARG A 123 -4.51 10.09 9.69
C ARG A 123 -3.03 10.09 10.04
N TYR A 124 -2.23 10.95 9.40
CA TYR A 124 -0.82 11.16 9.76
C TYR A 124 -0.66 11.56 11.24
N ASP A 125 -1.46 12.53 11.68
CA ASP A 125 -1.46 13.03 13.07
C ASP A 125 -1.91 11.95 14.07
N GLU A 126 -2.83 11.07 13.69
CA GLU A 126 -3.28 9.92 14.48
C GLU A 126 -2.17 8.86 14.62
N ILE A 127 -1.56 8.43 13.52
CA ILE A 127 -0.48 7.42 13.52
C ILE A 127 0.68 7.90 14.41
N ARG A 128 1.09 9.16 14.26
CA ARG A 128 2.16 9.74 15.10
C ARG A 128 1.83 9.67 16.59
N GLN A 129 0.58 9.93 16.96
CA GLN A 129 0.16 9.85 18.37
C GLN A 129 0.08 8.41 18.88
N GLU A 130 -0.19 7.43 18.01
CA GLU A 130 -0.15 6.01 18.35
C GLU A 130 1.29 5.57 18.64
N ASP A 131 2.22 5.94 17.76
CA ASP A 131 3.66 5.65 17.91
C ASP A 131 4.23 6.26 19.20
N GLU A 132 3.95 7.55 19.47
CA GLU A 132 4.39 8.25 20.68
C GLU A 132 3.87 7.58 21.97
N LYS A 133 2.64 7.04 21.94
CA LYS A 133 2.07 6.33 23.08
C LYS A 133 2.70 4.96 23.28
N GLU A 134 2.98 4.25 22.19
CA GLU A 134 3.63 2.93 22.25
C GLU A 134 5.07 3.05 22.78
N GLU A 135 5.81 4.06 22.33
CA GLU A 135 7.16 4.37 22.83
C GLU A 135 7.12 4.69 24.34
N ALA A 136 6.24 5.59 24.78
CA ALA A 136 6.11 5.92 26.20
C ALA A 136 5.75 4.70 27.08
N LEU A 137 4.88 3.81 26.58
CA LEU A 137 4.51 2.57 27.28
C LEU A 137 5.68 1.59 27.35
N SER A 138 6.46 1.47 26.28
CA SER A 138 7.67 0.64 26.21
C SER A 138 8.71 1.08 27.24
N GLU A 139 8.98 2.39 27.32
CA GLU A 139 9.91 2.98 28.29
C GLU A 139 9.45 2.77 29.74
N GLN A 140 8.15 2.94 30.00
CA GLN A 140 7.56 2.70 31.31
C GLN A 140 7.72 1.24 31.74
N ASN A 141 7.45 0.29 30.84
CA ASN A 141 7.60 -1.14 31.10
C ASN A 141 9.06 -1.53 31.35
N ALA A 142 10.00 -0.98 30.58
CA ALA A 142 11.43 -1.21 30.77
C ALA A 142 11.94 -0.67 32.12
N THR A 143 11.33 0.40 32.63
CA THR A 143 11.65 0.97 33.94
C THR A 143 11.08 0.14 35.08
N LEU A 144 9.86 -0.39 34.94
CA LEU A 144 9.20 -1.26 35.94
C LEU A 144 9.87 -2.64 36.09
N GLN A 145 10.60 -3.10 35.07
CA GLN A 145 11.31 -4.38 35.07
C GLN A 145 12.74 -4.31 35.65
N LYS A 146 13.21 -3.13 36.07
CA LYS A 146 14.50 -2.92 36.74
C LYS A 146 14.33 -2.83 38.26
#